data_AF-A0A1G3AJ22-F1
#
_entry.id   AF-A0A1G3AJ22-F1
#
_cell.length_a   1.000
_cell.length_b   1.000
_cell.length_c   1.000
_cell.angle_alpha   90.00
_cell.angle_beta   90.00
_cell.angle_gamma   90.00
#
_symmetry.space_group_name_H-M   'P 1'
#
loop_
_entity.id
_entity.type
_entity.pdbx_description
1 polymer ?
#
loop_
_entity_poly.entity_id
_entity_poly.type
_entity_poly.pdbx_seq_one_letter_code
_entity_poly.pdbx_strand_id
1 'polypeptide(L)'
;MSMIAAFIMATFTTPENIGVTPNSMLWLLPLVASISIVYKTTKLPKIRFAHFLKESVVLFGSIVIFMAITALVLVAFAWLVTE
;
A
#
# COMPACT_ATOMS: atom_id res chain seq x y z
N MET A 1 -14.99 -29.67 -15.15
CA MET A 1 -14.62 -28.75 -14.05
C MET A 1 -15.87 -28.39 -13.28
N SER A 2 -15.83 -28.38 -11.94
CA SER A 2 -16.98 -27.89 -11.17
C SER A 2 -17.14 -26.37 -11.39
N MET A 3 -18.38 -25.87 -11.30
CA MET A 3 -18.66 -24.43 -11.41
C MET A 3 -17.86 -23.60 -10.41
N ILE A 4 -17.62 -24.14 -9.22
CA ILE A 4 -16.80 -23.50 -8.17
C ILE A 4 -15.34 -23.38 -8.63
N ALA A 5 -14.77 -24.44 -9.20
CA ALA A 5 -13.39 -24.42 -9.71
C ALA A 5 -13.23 -23.40 -10.86
N ALA A 6 -14.24 -23.29 -11.74
CA ALA A 6 -14.26 -22.30 -12.80
C ALA A 6 -14.32 -20.86 -12.25
N PHE A 7 -15.15 -20.60 -11.23
CA PHE A 7 -15.24 -19.29 -10.57
C PHE A 7 -13.95 -18.89 -9.85
N ILE A 8 -13.32 -19.83 -9.13
CA ILE A 8 -12.03 -19.58 -8.48
C ILE A 8 -10.95 -19.26 -9.52
N MET A 9 -10.86 -20.05 -10.59
CA MET A 9 -9.94 -19.79 -11.70
C MET A 9 -10.19 -18.43 -12.36
N ALA A 10 -11.46 -18.04 -12.52
CA ALA A 10 -11.82 -16.73 -13.05
C ALA A 10 -11.27 -15.60 -12.18
N THR A 11 -11.35 -15.70 -10.84
CA THR A 11 -10.84 -14.66 -9.94
C THR A 11 -9.33 -14.38 -10.09
N PHE A 12 -8.55 -15.37 -10.54
CA PHE A 12 -7.10 -15.22 -10.77
C PHE A 12 -6.75 -14.83 -12.21
N THR A 13 -7.68 -14.93 -13.15
CA THR A 13 -7.43 -14.74 -14.58
C THR A 13 -8.10 -13.50 -15.16
N THR A 14 -9.18 -13.02 -14.54
CA THR A 14 -9.79 -11.75 -14.90
C THR A 14 -9.04 -10.60 -14.24
N PRO A 15 -8.60 -9.59 -15.00
CA PRO A 15 -7.98 -8.39 -14.40
C PRO A 15 -8.94 -7.73 -13.41
N GLU A 16 -8.47 -7.51 -12.19
CA GLU A 16 -9.23 -6.76 -11.21
C GLU A 16 -9.17 -5.27 -11.55
N ASN A 17 -10.34 -4.66 -11.73
CA ASN A 17 -10.43 -3.25 -12.05
C ASN A 17 -10.40 -2.42 -10.77
N ILE A 18 -9.21 -1.94 -10.41
CA ILE A 18 -9.03 -1.04 -9.28
C ILE A 18 -9.30 0.39 -9.76
N GLY A 19 -10.40 0.99 -9.29
CA GLY A 19 -10.73 2.38 -9.62
C GLY A 19 -9.69 3.38 -9.09
N VAL A 20 -9.77 4.63 -9.54
CA VAL A 20 -8.90 5.75 -9.09
C VAL A 20 -9.53 6.56 -7.96
N THR A 21 -10.25 5.89 -7.06
CA THR A 21 -10.94 6.53 -5.93
C THR A 21 -10.01 6.68 -4.72
N PRO A 22 -10.28 7.62 -3.80
CA PRO A 22 -9.53 7.71 -2.54
C PRO A 22 -9.55 6.39 -1.73
N ASN A 23 -10.66 5.65 -1.77
CA ASN A 23 -10.82 4.38 -1.06
C ASN A 23 -9.96 3.26 -1.64
N SER A 24 -9.80 3.20 -2.97
CA SER A 24 -8.94 2.20 -3.59
C SER A 24 -7.46 2.43 -3.28
N MET A 25 -7.03 3.65 -2.92
CA MET A 25 -5.68 3.89 -2.44
C MET A 25 -5.38 3.20 -1.09
N LEU A 26 -6.41 2.90 -0.28
CA LEU A 26 -6.23 2.19 1.00
C LEU A 26 -5.75 0.74 0.81
N TRP A 27 -5.97 0.15 -0.38
CA TRP A 27 -5.45 -1.17 -0.74
C TRP A 27 -3.92 -1.22 -0.80
N LEU A 28 -3.25 -0.06 -0.82
CA LEU A 28 -1.80 0.03 -0.73
C LEU A 28 -1.29 -0.15 0.71
N LEU A 29 -2.12 0.04 1.73
CA LEU A 29 -1.68 -0.03 3.13
C LEU A 29 -1.10 -1.41 3.51
N PRO A 30 -1.71 -2.56 3.15
CA PRO A 30 -1.11 -3.87 3.41
C PRO A 30 0.25 -4.06 2.72
N LEU A 31 0.41 -3.52 1.52
CA LEU A 31 1.67 -3.58 0.77
C LEU A 31 2.76 -2.74 1.48
N VAL A 32 2.44 -1.50 1.87
CA VAL A 32 3.35 -0.62 2.60
C VAL A 32 3.73 -1.21 3.95
N ALA A 33 2.77 -1.82 4.67
CA ALA A 33 3.03 -2.53 5.91
C ALA A 33 4.05 -3.66 5.70
N SER A 34 3.85 -4.48 4.66
CA SER A 34 4.77 -5.58 4.31
C SER A 34 6.17 -5.07 3.99
N ILE A 35 6.29 -4.02 3.17
CA ILE A 35 7.58 -3.42 2.82
C ILE A 35 8.29 -2.86 4.06
N SER A 36 7.56 -2.19 4.95
CA SER A 36 8.14 -1.59 6.16
C SER A 36 8.75 -2.63 7.11
N ILE A 37 8.10 -3.79 7.24
CA ILE A 37 8.56 -4.93 8.04
C ILE A 37 9.79 -5.55 7.40
N VAL A 38 9.75 -5.87 6.10
CA VAL A 38 10.86 -6.51 5.39
C VAL A 38 12.09 -5.61 5.36
N TYR A 39 11.91 -4.32 5.10
CA TYR A 39 13.00 -3.34 5.11
C TYR A 39 13.69 -3.27 6.47
N LYS A 40 12.93 -3.13 7.57
CA LYS A 40 13.54 -3.07 8.91
C LYS A 40 14.17 -4.38 9.33
N THR A 41 13.61 -5.52 8.90
CA THR A 41 14.17 -6.84 9.19
C THR A 41 15.55 -7.03 8.56
N THR A 42 15.73 -6.57 7.31
CA THR A 42 17.01 -6.72 6.58
C THR A 42 18.08 -5.71 6.99
N LYS A 43 17.69 -4.57 7.58
CA LYS A 43 18.60 -3.48 7.95
C LYS A 43 19.05 -3.50 9.40
N LEU A 44 18.32 -4.16 10.30
CA LEU A 44 18.66 -4.17 11.72
C LEU A 44 19.65 -5.30 12.05
N PRO A 45 20.85 -4.99 12.59
CA PRO A 45 21.84 -6.01 12.95
C PRO A 45 21.42 -6.85 14.16
N LYS A 46 20.51 -6.35 14.99
CA LYS A 46 19.96 -7.08 16.14
C LYS A 46 18.47 -6.75 16.30
N ILE A 47 17.62 -7.78 16.23
CA ILE A 47 16.18 -7.63 16.35
C ILE A 47 15.78 -7.65 17.82
N ARG A 48 15.43 -6.49 18.36
CA ARG A 48 14.70 -6.35 19.65
C ARG A 48 13.25 -6.02 19.33
N PHE A 49 12.31 -6.90 19.69
CA PHE A 49 10.91 -6.81 19.25
C PHE A 49 10.27 -5.43 19.42
N ALA A 50 10.37 -4.82 20.62
CA ALA A 50 9.80 -3.50 20.88
C ALA A 50 10.43 -2.38 20.02
N HIS A 51 11.75 -2.43 19.82
CA HIS A 51 12.46 -1.46 18.99
C HIS A 51 12.13 -1.64 17.51
N PHE A 52 12.13 -2.89 17.05
CA PHE A 52 11.74 -3.27 15.69
C PHE A 52 10.33 -2.80 15.37
N LEU A 53 9.36 -3.11 16.23
CA LEU A 53 7.97 -2.72 16.02
C LEU A 53 7.82 -1.19 15.96
N LYS A 54 8.44 -0.45 16.89
CA LYS A 54 8.44 1.01 16.88
C LYS A 54 8.99 1.55 15.57
N GLU A 55 10.13 1.05 15.12
CA GLU A 55 10.76 1.52 13.89
C GLU A 55 9.98 1.16 12.62
N SER A 56 9.37 -0.03 12.57
CA SER A 56 8.50 -0.42 11.46
C SER A 56 7.24 0.45 11.40
N VAL A 57 6.62 0.75 12.54
CA VAL A 57 5.46 1.65 12.60
C VAL A 57 5.82 3.07 12.18
N VAL A 58 6.98 3.59 12.61
CA VAL A 58 7.47 4.91 12.18
C VAL A 58 7.69 4.95 10.67
N LEU A 59 8.32 3.93 10.10
CA LEU A 59 8.55 3.84 8.65
C LEU A 59 7.22 3.75 7.89
N PHE A 60 6.31 2.88 8.32
CA PHE A 60 4.97 2.77 7.76
C PHE A 60 4.25 4.12 7.76
N GLY A 61 4.20 4.79 8.92
CA GLY A 61 3.56 6.10 9.07
C GLY A 61 4.19 7.16 8.16
N SER A 62 5.53 7.18 8.03
CA SER A 62 6.21 8.12 7.15
C SER A 62 5.83 7.96 5.68
N ILE A 63 5.69 6.72 5.20
CA ILE A 63 5.29 6.42 3.82
C ILE A 63 3.83 6.83 3.61
N VAL A 64 2.94 6.53 4.55
CA VAL A 64 1.52 6.90 4.46
C VAL A 64 1.33 8.42 4.43
N ILE A 65 2.05 9.15 5.29
CA ILE A 65 2.02 10.64 5.28
C ILE A 65 2.54 11.17 3.95
N PHE A 66 3.66 10.64 3.45
CA PHE A 66 4.22 11.04 2.16
C PHE A 66 3.24 10.79 1.00
N MET A 67 2.56 9.64 0.98
CA MET A 67 1.50 9.34 0.01
C MET A 67 0.36 10.35 0.07
N ALA A 68 -0.09 10.72 1.27
CA ALA A 68 -1.18 11.68 1.45
C ALA A 68 -0.79 13.08 0.93
N ILE A 69 0.42 13.55 1.26
CA ILE A 69 0.95 14.82 0.76
C ILE A 69 1.05 14.80 -0.77
N THR A 70 1.57 13.72 -1.34
CA THR A 70 1.70 13.57 -2.79
C THR A 70 0.33 13.62 -3.48
N ALA A 71 -0.68 12.94 -2.93
CA ALA A 71 -2.04 12.99 -3.45
C ALA A 71 -2.61 14.42 -3.43
N LEU A 72 -2.43 15.16 -2.33
CA LEU A 72 -2.88 16.56 -2.24
C LEU A 72 -2.18 17.46 -3.25
N VAL A 73 -0.86 17.32 -3.42
CA VAL A 73 -0.08 18.08 -4.41
C VAL A 73 -0.57 17.78 -5.82
N LEU A 74 -0.78 16.51 -6.16
CA LEU A 74 -1.29 16.13 -7.49
C LEU A 74 -2.68 16.68 -7.76
N VAL A 75 -3.57 16.68 -6.76
CA VAL A 75 -4.90 17.30 -6.88
C VAL A 75 -4.77 18.81 -7.10
N ALA A 76 -3.93 19.49 -6.33
CA ALA A 76 -3.70 20.93 -6.49
C ALA A 76 -3.13 21.27 -7.87
N PHE A 77 -2.17 20.47 -8.37
CA PHE A 77 -1.62 20.61 -9.71
C PHE A 77 -2.68 20.36 -10.80
N ALA A 78 -3.52 19.33 -10.63
CA ALA A 78 -4.57 19.03 -11.59
C ALA A 78 -5.57 20.18 -11.69
N TRP A 79 -5.94 20.80 -10.56
CA TRP A 79 -6.76 22.01 -10.53
C TRP A 79 -6.06 23.17 -11.25
N LEU A 80 -4.81 23.47 -10.91
CA LEU A 80 -4.04 24.57 -11.51
C LEU A 80 -3.84 24.44 -13.02
N VAL A 81 -3.78 23.22 -13.56
CA VAL A 81 -3.60 22.98 -15.00
C VAL A 81 -4.93 22.97 -15.75
N THR A 82 -6.01 22.58 -15.08
CA THR A 82 -7.34 22.49 -15.70
C THR A 82 -8.05 23.85 -15.76
N GLU A 83 -7.67 24.77 -14.88
CA GLU A 83 -8.21 26.13 -14.74
C GLU A 83 -7.29 27.17 -15.38
#